data_AF-A0A926X1K5-F1
#
_entry.id   AF-A0A926X1K5-F1
#
_cell.length_a   1.000
_cell.length_b   1.000
_cell.length_c   1.000
_cell.angle_alpha   90.00
_cell.angle_beta   90.00
_cell.angle_gamma   90.00
#
_symmetry.space_group_name_H-M   'P 1'
#
loop_
_entity.id
_entity.type
_entity.pdbx_description
1 polymer ?
#
loop_
_entity_poly.entity_id
_entity_poly.type
_entity_poly.pdbx_seq_one_letter_code
_entity_poly.pdbx_strand_id
1 'polypeptide(L)'
;MFLDLLLTPVTAPISGMNWIAEKILERADAELDDKENLSKRLLALQLAFDMGDISEEDFEAQEEELLLAIQAAEDAARAAAEED
;
A
#
# COMPACT_ATOMS: atom_id res chain seq x y z
N MET A 1 -27.76 18.55 19.56
CA MET A 1 -26.99 17.64 18.68
C MET A 1 -25.76 17.23 19.46
N PHE A 2 -25.69 15.97 19.88
CA PHE A 2 -24.68 15.43 20.83
C PHE A 2 -24.09 14.09 20.33
N LEU A 3 -24.26 13.77 19.04
CA LEU A 3 -23.80 12.50 18.46
C LEU A 3 -22.36 12.59 17.94
N ASP A 4 -21.85 13.79 17.66
CA ASP A 4 -20.51 13.97 17.07
C ASP A 4 -19.37 13.70 18.06
N LEU A 5 -19.62 13.75 19.37
CA LEU A 5 -18.58 13.55 20.38
C LEU A 5 -18.31 12.06 20.69
N LEU A 6 -19.26 11.17 20.37
CA LEU A 6 -19.14 9.73 20.68
C LEU A 6 -18.34 8.93 19.64
N LEU A 7 -18.05 9.51 18.47
CA LEU A 7 -17.24 8.86 17.43
C LEU A 7 -15.76 9.24 17.49
N THR A 8 -15.39 10.22 18.32
CA THR A 8 -14.02 10.73 18.38
C THR A 8 -12.98 9.83 19.07
N PRO A 9 -13.29 8.89 19.98
CA PRO A 9 -12.24 8.03 20.54
C PRO A 9 -12.07 6.71 19.78
N VAL A 10 -12.83 6.44 18.71
CA VAL A 10 -12.67 5.22 17.87
C VAL A 10 -11.69 5.43 16.72
N THR A 11 -11.33 6.67 16.39
CA THR A 11 -10.25 6.96 15.43
C THR A 11 -8.86 6.90 16.07
N ALA A 12 -8.78 6.68 17.38
CA ALA A 12 -7.54 6.74 18.16
C ALA A 12 -6.61 5.52 18.05
N PRO A 13 -6.98 4.38 17.43
CA PRO A 13 -5.98 3.42 17.00
C PRO A 13 -6.05 3.08 15.49
N ILE A 14 -6.50 4.02 14.62
CA ILE A 14 -6.23 3.87 13.17
C ILE A 14 -4.72 3.99 12.91
N SER A 15 -3.99 4.67 13.79
CA SER A 15 -2.51 4.71 13.77
C SER A 15 -1.83 3.37 14.11
N GLY A 16 -2.59 2.31 14.43
CA GLY A 16 -2.05 0.96 14.68
C GLY A 16 -1.65 0.19 13.42
N MET A 17 -2.21 0.53 12.24
CA MET A 17 -1.88 -0.12 10.95
C MET A 17 -0.56 0.37 10.34
N ASN A 18 -0.11 1.59 10.66
CA ASN A 18 1.21 2.09 10.24
C ASN A 18 2.37 1.18 10.69
N TRP A 19 2.22 0.49 11.83
CA TRP A 19 3.25 -0.43 12.34
C TRP A 19 3.32 -1.75 11.53
N ILE A 20 2.20 -2.21 10.97
CA ILE A 20 2.15 -3.44 10.16
C ILE A 20 2.68 -3.18 8.74
N ALA A 21 2.38 -2.01 8.18
CA ALA A 21 2.93 -1.56 6.90
C ALA A 21 4.47 -1.45 6.95
N GLU A 22 5.05 -0.85 8.01
CA GLU A 22 6.50 -0.81 8.21
C GLU A 22 7.13 -2.22 8.26
N LYS A 23 6.46 -3.18 8.90
CA LYS A 23 7.00 -4.54 9.07
C LYS A 23 6.92 -5.42 7.83
N ILE A 24 5.97 -5.17 6.93
CA ILE A 24 5.90 -5.86 5.62
C ILE A 24 6.93 -5.27 4.65
N LEU A 25 7.13 -3.94 4.69
CA LEU A 25 8.15 -3.24 3.90
C LEU A 25 9.58 -3.70 4.20
N GLU A 26 9.90 -3.98 5.47
CA GLU A 26 11.25 -4.32 5.91
C GLU A 26 11.70 -5.75 5.54
N ARG A 27 10.79 -6.63 5.06
CA ARG A 27 11.10 -8.06 4.82
C ARG A 27 11.02 -8.49 3.35
N ALA A 28 10.76 -7.58 2.42
CA ALA A 28 10.67 -7.87 0.99
C ALA A 28 11.99 -7.69 0.22
N ASP A 29 13.10 -7.48 0.93
CA ASP A 29 14.46 -7.77 0.47
C ASP A 29 14.62 -9.30 0.33
N ALA A 30 15.19 -9.87 -0.73
CA ALA A 30 16.42 -9.37 -1.32
C ALA A 30 16.71 -9.79 -2.79
N GLU A 31 15.84 -10.50 -3.51
CA GLU A 31 16.30 -11.20 -4.74
C GLU A 31 15.28 -11.36 -5.89
N LEU A 32 14.17 -10.60 -5.93
CA LEU A 32 13.21 -10.66 -7.04
C LEU A 32 12.87 -9.26 -7.55
N ASP A 33 12.86 -9.11 -8.89
CA ASP A 33 12.60 -7.90 -9.66
C ASP A 33 11.67 -6.91 -8.94
N ASP A 34 12.12 -5.66 -8.80
CA ASP A 34 11.41 -4.58 -8.09
C ASP A 34 9.96 -4.43 -8.58
N LYS A 35 9.72 -4.65 -9.88
CA LYS A 35 8.37 -4.62 -10.46
C LYS A 35 7.51 -5.80 -9.99
N GLU A 36 8.06 -7.00 -9.96
CA GLU A 36 7.36 -8.19 -9.49
C GLU A 36 7.02 -8.07 -8.00
N ASN A 37 7.87 -7.39 -7.23
CA ASN A 37 7.64 -7.07 -5.83
C ASN A 37 6.42 -6.15 -5.64
N LEU A 38 6.34 -5.07 -6.43
CA LEU A 38 5.23 -4.13 -6.37
C LEU A 38 3.89 -4.77 -6.76
N SER A 39 3.85 -5.58 -7.82
CA SER A 39 2.63 -6.30 -8.23
C SER A 39 2.14 -7.29 -7.16
N LYS A 40 3.07 -7.98 -6.47
CA LYS A 40 2.71 -8.88 -5.35
C LYS A 40 2.13 -8.13 -4.16
N ARG A 41 2.67 -6.94 -3.86
CA ARG A 41 2.16 -6.09 -2.78
C ARG A 41 0.75 -5.57 -3.08
N LEU A 42 0.46 -5.20 -4.33
CA LEU A 42 -0.87 -4.78 -4.75
C LEU A 42 -1.90 -5.91 -4.57
N LEU A 43 -1.53 -7.13 -4.96
CA LEU A 43 -2.38 -8.31 -4.75
C LEU A 43 -2.64 -8.57 -3.25
N ALA A 44 -1.61 -8.44 -2.42
CA ALA A 44 -1.75 -8.62 -0.97
C ALA A 44 -2.67 -7.56 -0.34
N LEU A 45 -2.55 -6.30 -0.79
CA LEU A 45 -3.42 -5.20 -0.37
C LEU A 45 -4.89 -5.47 -0.72
N GLN A 46 -5.15 -5.95 -1.94
CA GLN A 46 -6.50 -6.29 -2.39
C GLN A 46 -7.11 -7.47 -1.62
N LEU A 47 -6.32 -8.50 -1.32
CA LEU A 47 -6.77 -9.60 -0.46
C LEU A 47 -7.10 -9.13 0.97
N ALA A 48 -6.32 -8.20 1.53
CA ALA A 48 -6.61 -7.63 2.84
C ALA A 48 -7.93 -6.85 2.84
N PHE A 49 -8.22 -6.09 1.78
CA PHE A 49 -9.50 -5.41 1.60
C PHE A 49 -10.66 -6.39 1.45
N ASP A 50 -10.51 -7.42 0.61
CA ASP A 50 -11.52 -8.45 0.38
C ASP A 50 -11.88 -9.23 1.67
N MET A 51 -10.90 -9.41 2.57
CA MET A 51 -11.10 -10.02 3.88
C MET A 51 -11.71 -9.07 4.93
N GLY A 52 -11.81 -7.77 4.61
CA GLY A 52 -12.28 -6.74 5.53
C GLY A 52 -11.25 -6.36 6.60
N ASP A 53 -9.97 -6.68 6.39
CA ASP A 53 -8.88 -6.38 7.32
C ASP A 53 -8.50 -4.88 7.27
N ILE A 54 -8.79 -4.20 6.15
CA ILE A 54 -8.56 -2.77 5.95
C ILE A 54 -9.84 -2.08 5.45
N SER A 55 -9.94 -0.77 5.68
CA SER A 55 -11.07 0.03 5.17
C SER A 55 -10.91 0.34 3.68
N GLU A 56 -12.01 0.74 3.03
CA GLU A 56 -11.99 1.20 1.62
C GLU A 56 -11.09 2.44 1.45
N GLU A 57 -11.15 3.40 2.39
CA GLU A 57 -10.31 4.60 2.36
C GLU A 57 -8.81 4.25 2.50
N ASP A 58 -8.47 3.32 3.38
CA ASP A 58 -7.08 2.85 3.54
C ASP A 58 -6.60 2.05 2.33
N PHE A 59 -7.49 1.27 1.71
CA PHE A 59 -7.22 0.52 0.49
C PHE A 59 -6.92 1.46 -0.68
N GLU A 60 -7.81 2.44 -0.94
CA GLU A 60 -7.67 3.39 -2.04
C GLU A 60 -6.37 4.21 -1.93
N ALA A 61 -6.05 4.70 -0.72
CA ALA A 61 -4.84 5.49 -0.50
C ALA A 61 -3.55 4.69 -0.78
N GLN A 62 -3.50 3.44 -0.32
CA GLN A 62 -2.34 2.57 -0.52
C GLN A 62 -2.27 2.03 -1.95
N GLU A 63 -3.42 1.76 -2.59
CA GLU A 63 -3.50 1.34 -3.99
C GLU A 63 -2.94 2.42 -4.91
N GLU A 64 -3.33 3.68 -4.71
CA GLU A 64 -2.83 4.81 -5.51
C GLU A 64 -1.30 4.93 -5.40
N GLU A 65 -0.74 4.84 -4.19
CA GLU A 65 0.71 4.90 -3.97
C GLU A 65 1.44 3.76 -4.71
N LEU A 66 0.92 2.54 -4.63
CA LEU A 66 1.51 1.40 -5.32
C LEU A 66 1.45 1.52 -6.84
N LEU A 67 0.33 1.98 -7.39
CA LEU A 67 0.17 2.16 -8.83
C LEU A 67 1.14 3.23 -9.37
N LEU A 68 1.34 4.32 -8.63
CA LEU A 68 2.34 5.34 -8.99
C LEU A 68 3.77 4.78 -8.95
N ALA A 69 4.09 3.95 -7.96
CA ALA A 69 5.39 3.29 -7.87
C ALA A 69 5.64 2.33 -9.05
N ILE A 70 4.62 1.56 -9.45
CA ILE A 70 4.69 0.66 -10.61
C ILE A 70 4.95 1.47 -11.89
N GLN A 71 4.21 2.55 -12.09
CA GLN A 71 4.38 3.41 -13.26
C GLN A 71 5.80 3.99 -13.33
N ALA A 72 6.31 4.51 -12.21
CA ALA A 72 7.66 5.05 -12.15
C ALA A 72 8.73 3.99 -12.49
N ALA A 73 8.57 2.76 -11.99
CA ALA A 73 9.46 1.65 -12.29
C ALA A 73 9.41 1.26 -13.78
N GLU A 74 8.22 1.23 -14.39
CA GLU A 74 8.05 0.95 -15.82
C GLU A 74 8.67 2.02 -16.71
N ASP A 75 8.48 3.29 -16.37
CA ASP A 75 9.05 4.41 -17.12
C ASP A 75 10.58 4.43 -17.01
N ALA A 76 11.14 4.11 -15.84
CA ALA A 76 12.58 3.95 -15.66
C ALA A 76 13.14 2.79 -16.49
N ALA A 77 12.46 1.64 -16.52
CA ALA A 77 12.86 0.49 -17.32
C ALA A 77 12.80 0.79 -18.83
N ARG A 78 11.79 1.55 -19.28
CA ARG A 78 11.66 1.98 -20.68
C ARG A 78 12.79 2.93 -21.06
N ALA A 79 13.08 3.93 -20.23
CA ALA A 79 14.15 4.89 -20.48
C ALA A 79 15.53 4.20 -20.59
N ALA A 80 15.81 3.24 -19.70
CA ALA A 80 17.04 2.46 -19.76
C ALA A 80 17.16 1.64 -21.06
N ALA A 81 16.06 1.07 -21.54
CA ALA A 81 16.03 0.29 -22.78
C ALA A 81 16.16 1.14 -24.06
N GLU A 82 15.91 2.46 -23.99
CA GLU A 82 16.07 3.39 -25.11
C GLU A 82 17.50 3.97 -25.20
N GLU A 83 18.28 3.89 -24.12
CA GLU A 83 19.67 4.36 -24.05
C GLU A 83 20.71 3.33 -24.51
N ASP A 84 20.35 2.04 -24.59
CA ASP A 84 21.17 0.91 -25.11
C ASP A 84 21.04 0.70 -26.63
#